data_AF-A0A7Y2G5L2-F1
#
_entry.id   AF-A0A7Y2G5L2-F1
#
_cell.length_a   1.000
_cell.length_b   1.000
_cell.length_c   1.000
_cell.angle_alpha   90.00
_cell.angle_beta   90.00
_cell.angle_gamma   90.00
#
_symmetry.space_group_name_H-M   'P 1'
#
loop_
_entity.id
_entity.type
_entity.pdbx_description
1 polymer ?
#
loop_
_entity_poly.entity_id
_entity_poly.type
_entity_poly.pdbx_seq_one_letter_code
_entity_poly.pdbx_strand_id
1 'polypeptide(L)' 'MADIFISYARPDRDRIEKLAAVLERESYSVWWDRHIDGGSEFSKDIERELDTARAVIVAWTKDAIDSRWVK' A
#
# COMPACT_ATOMS: atom_id res chain seq x y z
N MET A 1 -3.16 0.86 -12.08
CA MET A 1 -3.55 -0.56 -11.99
C MET A 1 -2.31 -1.37 -11.71
N ALA A 2 -1.97 -1.44 -10.44
CA ALA A 2 -0.92 -2.31 -9.97
C ALA A 2 -1.43 -3.75 -9.80
N ASP A 3 -0.55 -4.73 -9.97
CA ASP A 3 -0.83 -6.13 -9.66
C ASP A 3 -1.02 -6.32 -8.15
N ILE A 4 -0.25 -5.58 -7.34
CA ILE A 4 -0.20 -5.73 -5.88
C ILE A 4 -0.44 -4.38 -5.21
N PHE A 5 -1.43 -4.34 -4.32
CA PHE A 5 -1.66 -3.23 -3.42
C PHE A 5 -1.06 -3.52 -2.04
N ILE A 6 -0.30 -2.60 -1.46
CA ILE A 6 0.24 -2.75 -0.09
C ILE A 6 -0.37 -1.73 0.86
N SER A 7 -1.14 -2.21 1.82
CA SER A 7 -1.68 -1.45 2.95
C SER A 7 -0.72 -1.50 4.13
N TYR A 8 -0.33 -0.35 4.67
CA TYR A 8 0.62 -0.26 5.78
C TYR A 8 0.43 1.03 6.60
N ALA A 9 0.94 1.03 7.84
CA ALA A 9 1.04 2.25 8.63
C ALA A 9 2.29 3.04 8.22
N ARG A 10 2.21 4.37 8.13
CA ARG A 10 3.35 5.23 7.72
C ARG A 10 4.68 4.91 8.44
N PRO A 11 4.73 4.55 9.74
CA PRO A 11 5.98 4.16 10.40
C PRO A 11 6.69 2.94 9.77
N ASP A 12 5.95 2.06 9.09
CA ASP A 12 6.50 0.87 8.43
C ASP A 12 7.02 1.12 7.01
N ARG A 13 7.05 2.38 6.54
CA ARG A 13 7.45 2.75 5.19
C ARG A 13 8.77 2.11 4.74
N ASP A 14 9.80 2.17 5.58
CA ASP A 14 11.14 1.63 5.25
C ASP A 14 11.13 0.11 5.03
N ARG A 15 10.18 -0.60 5.66
CA ARG A 15 10.00 -2.05 5.47
C ARG A 15 9.22 -2.33 4.19
N ILE A 16 8.19 -1.55 3.93
CA ILE A 16 7.36 -1.68 2.73
C ILE A 16 8.12 -1.33 1.47
N GLU A 17 9.01 -0.34 1.52
CA GLU A 17 9.89 -0.01 0.40
C GLU A 17 10.73 -1.21 -0.04
N LYS A 18 11.31 -1.92 0.93
CA LYS A 18 12.11 -3.13 0.66
C LYS A 18 11.25 -4.26 0.08
N LEU A 19 10.04 -4.45 0.60
CA LEU A 19 9.11 -5.45 0.10
C LEU A 19 8.66 -5.14 -1.33
N ALA A 20 8.27 -3.89 -1.59
CA ALA A 20 7.87 -3.43 -2.92
C ALA A 20 9.01 -3.59 -3.92
N ALA A 21 10.24 -3.23 -3.56
CA ALA A 21 11.40 -3.40 -4.44
C ALA A 21 11.64 -4.87 -4.83
N VAL A 22 11.40 -5.82 -3.93
CA VAL A 22 11.51 -7.26 -4.25
C VAL A 22 10.39 -7.68 -5.21
N LEU A 23 9.14 -7.27 -4.95
CA LEU A 23 8.00 -7.58 -5.80
C LEU A 23 8.13 -6.98 -7.21
N GLU A 24 8.64 -5.75 -7.31
CA GLU A 24 8.93 -5.09 -8.59
C GLU A 24 10.02 -5.82 -9.37
N ARG A 25 11.03 -6.39 -8.70
CA ARG A 25 12.05 -7.21 -9.35
C ARG A 25 11.51 -8.52 -9.92
N GLU A 26 10.46 -9.06 -9.34
CA GLU A 26 9.71 -10.21 -9.86
C GLU A 26 8.73 -9.81 -10.99
N SER A 27 8.85 -8.59 -11.53
CA SER A 27 8.02 -8.03 -12.59
C SER A 27 6.55 -7.79 -12.24
N TYR A 28 6.22 -7.68 -10.94
CA TYR A 28 4.91 -7.21 -10.51
C TYR A 28 4.88 -5.68 -10.43
N SER A 29 3.78 -5.08 -10.86
CA SER A 29 3.52 -3.67 -10.55
C SER A 29 2.97 -3.55 -9.13
N VAL A 30 3.55 -2.66 -8.32
CA VAL A 30 3.21 -2.51 -6.89
C VAL A 30 2.76 -1.09 -6.58
N TRP A 31 1.58 -0.97 -5.98
CA TRP A 31 1.03 0.29 -5.50
C TRP A 31 1.17 0.41 -3.98
N TRP A 32 1.82 1.49 -3.55
CA TRP A 32 2.00 1.89 -2.16
C TRP A 32 2.32 3.40 -2.09
N ASP A 33 2.13 4.02 -0.92
CA ASP A 33 2.15 5.47 -0.63
C ASP A 33 3.52 6.18 -0.83
N ARG A 34 4.11 6.15 -2.04
CA ARG A 34 5.40 6.83 -2.27
C ARG A 34 5.33 8.36 -2.24
N HIS A 35 4.18 8.97 -2.54
CA HIS A 35 3.98 10.43 -2.65
C HIS A 35 2.51 10.85 -2.43
N ILE A 36 1.94 10.60 -1.25
CA ILE A 36 0.54 10.95 -1.01
C ILE A 36 0.44 12.06 0.03
N ASP A 37 0.41 13.29 -0.48
CA ASP A 37 -0.05 14.46 0.26
C ASP A 37 -1.56 14.32 0.49
N GLY A 38 -1.95 14.21 1.77
CA GLY A 38 -3.31 13.83 2.17
C GLY A 38 -4.39 14.77 1.62
N GLY A 39 -5.31 14.22 0.85
CA GLY A 39 -6.47 14.92 0.31
C GLY A 39 -7.61 13.96 -0.05
N SER A 40 -8.79 14.49 -0.35
CA SER A 40 -10.01 13.74 -0.70
C SER A 40 -9.92 12.89 -1.98
N GLU A 41 -8.91 13.13 -2.83
CA GLU A 41 -8.62 12.28 -3.99
C GLU A 41 -7.97 10.95 -3.60
N PHE A 42 -7.31 10.89 -2.44
CA PHE A 42 -6.61 9.70 -1.96
C PHE A 42 -7.56 8.51 -1.71
N SER A 43 -8.70 8.75 -1.08
CA SER A 43 -9.66 7.67 -0.81
C SER A 43 -10.18 7.03 -2.09
N LYS A 44 -10.40 7.82 -3.16
CA LYS A 44 -10.86 7.31 -4.45
C LYS A 44 -9.78 6.53 -5.17
N ASP A 45 -8.53 6.97 -5.11
CA ASP A 45 -7.41 6.26 -5.70
C ASP A 45 -7.13 4.94 -4.99
N ILE A 46 -7.22 4.92 -3.65
CA ILE A 46 -7.14 3.69 -2.86
C ILE A 46 -8.27 2.73 -3.26
N GLU A 47 -9.52 3.19 -3.26
CA GLU A 47 -10.67 2.33 -3.61
C GLU A 47 -10.52 1.76 -5.03
N ARG A 48 -10.07 2.56 -5.99
CA ARG A 48 -9.84 2.11 -7.37
C ARG A 48 -8.71 1.08 -7.45
N GLU A 49 -7.58 1.31 -6.81
CA GLU A 49 -6.46 0.36 -6.87
C GLU A 49 -6.75 -0.89 -6.03
N LEU A 50 -7.54 -0.80 -4.95
CA LEU A 50 -8.03 -1.97 -4.21
C LEU A 50 -8.96 -2.84 -5.06
N ASP A 51 -9.91 -2.24 -5.79
CA ASP A 51 -10.86 -2.96 -6.63
C ASP A 51 -10.19 -3.62 -7.84
N THR A 52 -9.06 -3.07 -8.28
CA THR A 52 -8.37 -3.51 -9.49
C THR A 52 -7.09 -4.32 -9.22
N ALA A 53 -6.60 -4.34 -7.99
CA ALA A 53 -5.44 -5.13 -7.62
C ALA A 53 -5.73 -6.63 -7.70
N ARG A 54 -4.75 -7.38 -8.21
CA ARG A 54 -4.83 -8.85 -8.25
C ARG A 54 -4.56 -9.47 -6.89
N ALA A 55 -3.79 -8.79 -6.06
CA ALA A 55 -3.50 -9.17 -4.69
C ALA A 55 -3.38 -7.94 -3.78
N VAL A 56 -3.78 -8.11 -2.52
CA VAL A 56 -3.65 -7.10 -1.47
C VAL A 56 -2.78 -7.66 -0.36
N ILE A 57 -1.74 -6.93 0.01
CA ILE A 57 -0.86 -7.23 1.14
C ILE A 57 -1.14 -6.22 2.24
N VAL A 58 -1.47 -6.69 3.44
CA VAL A 58 -1.65 -5.85 4.62
C VAL A 58 -0.50 -6.08 5.59
N ALA A 59 0.28 -5.03 5.85
CA ALA A 59 1.36 -5.08 6.84
C ALA A 59 0.79 -4.92 8.25
N TRP A 60 0.58 -6.05 8.92
CA TRP A 60 -0.04 -6.10 10.25
C TRP A 60 0.99 -5.86 11.35
N THR A 61 1.24 -4.59 11.67
CA THR A 61 2.10 -4.17 12.79
C THR A 61 1.25 -3.61 13.94
N LYS A 62 1.88 -3.36 15.09
CA LYS A 62 1.21 -2.69 16.21
C LYS A 62 0.67 -1.32 15.79
N ASP A 63 1.45 -0.58 15.02
CA ASP A 63 1.09 0.73 14.50
C ASP A 63 -0.03 0.64 13.45
N ALA A 64 -0.11 -0.48 12.71
CA ALA A 64 -1.21 -0.75 11.78
C ALA A 64 -2.54 -1.02 12.49
N ILE A 65 -2.51 -1.69 13.65
CA ILE A 65 -3.72 -1.96 14.45
C ILE A 65 -4.34 -0.67 14.98
N ASP A 66 -3.51 0.30 15.39
CA ASP A 66 -3.97 1.59 15.90
C ASP A 66 -4.32 2.61 14.79
N SER A 67 -4.06 2.26 13.51
CA SER A 67 -4.31 3.15 12.37
C SER A 67 -5.77 3.08 11.92
N ARG A 68 -6.45 4.24 11.88
CA ARG A 68 -7.81 4.38 11.35
C ARG A 68 -7.94 4.01 9.86
N TRP A 69 -6.81 3.94 9.15
CA TRP A 69 -6.75 3.80 7.69
C TRP A 69 -6.29 2.42 7.21
N VAL A 70 -5.79 1.56 8.11
CA VAL A 70 -5.44 0.17 7.79
C VAL A 70 -6.61 -0.71 8.25
N LYS A 71 -7.29 -1.35 7.30
CA LYS A 71 -8.36 -2.33 7.54
C LYS A 71 -8.15 -3.55 6.67
#